data_AF-A0A2G9PK73-F1
#
_entry.id   AF-A0A2G9PK73-F1
#
_cell.length_a   1.000
_cell.length_b   1.000
_cell.length_c   1.000
_cell.angle_alpha   90.00
_cell.angle_beta   90.00
_cell.angle_gamma   90.00
#
_symmetry.space_group_name_H-M   'P 1'
#
loop_
_entity.id
_entity.type
_entity.pdbx_description
1 polymer ?
#
loop_
_entity_poly.entity_id
_entity_poly.type
_entity_poly.pdbx_seq_one_letter_code
_entity_poly.pdbx_strand_id
1 'polypeptide(L)' 'MIVVLLGLPAAGKGTYAGILQKTYRWPHISAGELLRQAAASGSS' A
#
# COMPACT_ATOMS: atom_id res chain seq x y z
N MET A 1 4.18 -2.39 15.02
CA MET A 1 2.79 -1.88 14.96
C MET A 1 2.23 -2.16 13.58
N ILE A 2 0.98 -2.63 13.48
CA ILE A 2 0.33 -2.96 12.21
C ILE A 2 -0.90 -2.05 12.08
N VAL A 3 -1.02 -1.37 10.94
CA VAL A 3 -2.16 -0.50 10.62
C VAL A 3 -2.78 -0.98 9.31
N VAL A 4 -4.09 -1.23 9.33
CA VAL A 4 -4.85 -1.67 8.15
C VAL A 4 -5.85 -0.58 7.78
N LEU A 5 -5.74 -0.07 6.55
CA LEU A 5 -6.64 0.96 6.03
C LEU A 5 -7.75 0.32 5.19
N LEU A 6 -8.99 0.40 5.66
CA LEU A 6 -10.19 -0.14 5.01
C LEU A 6 -11.10 0.99 4.53
N GLY A 7 -11.89 0.75 3.49
CA GLY A 7 -12.82 1.74 2.94
C GLY A 7 -13.09 1.54 1.45
N LEU A 8 -14.07 2.29 0.94
CA LEU A 8 -14.48 2.24 -0.47
C LEU A 8 -13.36 2.63 -1.44
N PRO A 9 -13.44 2.23 -2.72
CA PRO A 9 -12.61 2.80 -3.78
C PRO A 9 -12.70 4.34 -3.73
N ALA A 10 -11.60 5.03 -4.01
CA ALA A 10 -11.48 6.49 -3.94
C ALA A 10 -11.70 7.16 -2.55
N ALA A 11 -11.87 6.40 -1.46
CA ALA A 11 -11.97 6.96 -0.09
C ALA A 11 -10.66 7.57 0.47
N GLY A 12 -9.63 7.76 -0.35
CA GLY A 12 -8.38 8.42 0.07
C GLY A 12 -7.39 7.55 0.86
N LYS A 13 -7.61 6.23 0.97
CA LYS A 13 -6.72 5.31 1.72
C LYS A 13 -5.24 5.43 1.34
N GLY A 14 -4.94 5.51 0.04
CA GLY A 14 -3.57 5.66 -0.45
C GLY A 14 -2.91 6.97 0.00
N THR A 15 -3.69 8.06 0.07
CA THR A 15 -3.24 9.37 0.57
C THR A 15 -2.82 9.27 2.03
N TYR A 16 -3.68 8.70 2.89
CA TYR A 16 -3.37 8.53 4.30
C TYR A 16 -2.22 7.54 4.54
N ALA A 17 -2.14 6.47 3.75
CA ALA A 17 -1.02 5.54 3.81
C ALA A 17 0.32 6.23 3.52
N GLY A 18 0.36 7.10 2.50
CA GLY A 18 1.54 7.89 2.15
C GLY A 18 1.94 8.90 3.22
N ILE A 19 0.96 9.53 3.90
CA ILE A 19 1.22 10.42 5.04
C ILE A 19 1.84 9.62 6.19
N LEU A 20 1.25 8.49 6.58
CA LEU A 20 1.75 7.64 7.66
C LEU A 20 3.16 7.11 7.37
N GLN A 21 3.42 6.69 6.13
CA GLN A 21 4.75 6.29 5.68
C GLN A 21 5.78 7.41 5.88
N LYS A 22 5.46 8.65 5.48
CA LYS A 22 6.38 9.80 5.60
C LYS A 22 6.60 10.21 7.06
N THR A 23 5.53 10.27 7.84
CA THR A 23 5.57 10.72 9.24
C THR A 23 6.31 9.74 10.14
N TYR A 24 6.04 8.44 9.99
CA TYR A 24 6.58 7.42 10.89
C TYR A 24 7.71 6.58 10.29
N ARG A 25 8.08 6.85 9.03
CA ARG A 25 9.06 6.06 8.25
C ARG A 25 8.69 4.56 8.20
N TRP A 26 7.40 4.26 8.23
CA TRP A 26 6.92 2.88 8.15
C TRP A 26 6.89 2.40 6.70
N PRO A 27 7.22 1.12 6.46
CA PRO A 27 7.04 0.52 5.15
C PRO A 27 5.55 0.52 4.78
N HIS A 28 5.23 1.07 3.61
CA HIS A 28 3.89 0.99 3.04
C HIS A 28 3.82 -0.23 2.12
N ILE A 29 2.91 -1.15 2.43
CA ILE A 29 2.63 -2.33 1.62
C ILE A 29 1.20 -2.19 1.10
N SER A 30 1.02 -2.30 -0.22
CA SER A 30 -0.31 -2.32 -0.83
C SER A 30 -0.46 -3.52 -1.76
N ALA A 31 -1.65 -4.11 -1.81
CA ALA A 31 -1.91 -5.27 -2.66
C ALA A 31 -1.64 -4.96 -4.15
N GLY A 32 -1.95 -3.74 -4.60
CA GLY A 32 -1.68 -3.33 -5.98
C GLY A 32 -0.19 -3.20 -6.31
N GLU A 33 0.66 -2.85 -5.34
CA GLU A 33 2.12 -2.86 -5.50
C GLU A 33 2.63 -4.30 -5.60
N LEU A 34 2.19 -5.17 -4.68
CA LEU A 34 2.59 -6.58 -4.65
C LEU A 34 2.18 -7.31 -5.92
N LEU A 35 0.96 -7.07 -6.43
CA LEU A 35 0.48 -7.65 -7.68
C LEU A 35 1.29 -7.16 -8.90
N ARG A 36 1.64 -5.87 -8.93
CA ARG A 36 2.50 -5.31 -10.00
C ARG A 36 3.92 -5.87 -9.94
N GLN A 37 4.48 -6.02 -8.75
CA GLN A 37 5.79 -6.64 -8.54
C GLN A 37 5.77 -8.11 -8.96
N ALA A 38 4.75 -8.87 -8.56
CA ALA A 38 4.58 -10.27 -8.97
C ALA A 38 4.47 -10.40 -10.50
N ALA A 39 3.63 -9.58 -11.13
CA ALA A 39 3.49 -9.54 -12.59
C ALA A 39 4.81 -9.16 -13.30
N ALA A 40 5.54 -8.18 -12.78
CA ALA A 40 6.83 -7.76 -13.34
C ALA A 40 7.97 -8.77 -13.09
N SER A 41 7.90 -9.54 -12.00
CA SER A 41 8.87 -10.58 -11.67
C SER A 41 8.78 -11.83 -12.54
N GLY A 42 7.84 -11.87 -13.49
CA GLY A 42 7.75 -12.97 -14.45
C GLY A 42 7.52 -14.31 -13.77
N SER A 43 6.56 -14.37 -12.84
CA SER A 43 6.06 -15.65 -12.35
C SER A 43 5.48 -16.44 -13.52
N SER A 44 6.29 -17.35 -14.04
CA SER A 44 5.91 -18.45 -14.93
C SER A 44 5.12 -19.50 -14.18
#